data_AF-A0A519K279-F1
#
_entry.id   AF-A0A519K279-F1
#
_cell.length_a   1.000
_cell.length_b   1.000
_cell.length_c   1.000
_cell.angle_alpha   90.00
_cell.angle_beta   90.00
_cell.angle_gamma   90.00
#
_symmetry.space_group_name_H-M   'P 1'
#
loop_
_entity.id
_entity.type
_entity.pdbx_description
1 polymer ?
#
loop_
_entity_poly.entity_id
_entity_poly.type
_entity_poly.pdbx_seq_one_letter_code
_entity_poly.pdbx_strand_id
1 'polypeptide(L)'
;MKVSKIMAIRLLLCLVIVSGFTGCGKKSNSKSSSRATGWKINDKKGGFQYASKFKKQATGPGLVMVEGGTFTMGKVQDDVMHDWNNTPNQQHVQSFYMDETEVTNLMYMEYLDWLKRVFPPDQENYKNIYEGASPDTLVWRNRLGYNETMTNNYLRHPAYAEYPVVGVNWIQAVEFSKWRTDRVNEKTLEDQKYLKKDAHLADNTEGTFSTDTYLASPTSAFGSQNEDVVLKKGQGRSASKKSSKGDAAAAPAGDAGAGSGSATATNGNSPKNVYAQRTSGLILPEYRLPTEA
;
A
#
# COMPACT_ATOMS: atom_id res chain seq x y z
N MET A 1 -71.16 -13.63 -34.80
CA MET A 1 -71.02 -13.75 -33.33
C MET A 1 -70.08 -14.86 -32.85
N LYS A 2 -69.77 -15.92 -33.63
CA LYS A 2 -68.88 -17.02 -33.18
C LYS A 2 -67.37 -16.67 -33.24
N VAL A 3 -66.95 -15.83 -34.20
CA VAL A 3 -65.53 -15.46 -34.40
C VAL A 3 -64.99 -14.54 -33.29
N SER A 4 -65.80 -13.59 -32.79
CA SER A 4 -65.39 -12.68 -31.70
C SER A 4 -65.17 -13.41 -30.37
N LYS A 5 -65.95 -14.47 -30.09
CA LYS A 5 -65.79 -15.29 -28.88
C LYS A 5 -64.50 -16.13 -28.91
N ILE A 6 -64.13 -16.67 -30.08
CA ILE A 6 -62.88 -17.44 -30.25
C ILE A 6 -61.65 -16.52 -30.11
N MET A 7 -61.74 -15.30 -30.64
CA MET A 7 -60.66 -14.32 -30.52
C MET A 7 -60.48 -13.83 -29.07
N ALA A 8 -61.58 -13.63 -28.33
CA ALA A 8 -61.54 -13.30 -26.91
C ALA A 8 -60.94 -14.43 -26.05
N ILE A 9 -61.26 -15.70 -26.35
CA ILE A 9 -60.69 -16.87 -25.65
C ILE A 9 -59.18 -16.99 -25.93
N ARG A 10 -58.73 -16.75 -27.16
CA ARG A 10 -57.29 -16.73 -27.49
C ARG A 10 -56.55 -15.58 -26.79
N LEU A 11 -57.17 -14.42 -26.68
CA LEU A 11 -56.60 -13.27 -25.97
C LEU A 11 -56.48 -13.54 -24.45
N LEU A 12 -57.47 -14.22 -23.87
CA LEU A 12 -57.45 -14.62 -22.46
C LEU A 12 -56.42 -15.73 -22.19
N LEU A 13 -56.25 -16.69 -23.12
CA LEU A 13 -55.21 -17.72 -23.03
C LEU A 13 -53.80 -17.12 -23.12
N CYS A 14 -53.58 -16.15 -24.00
CA CYS A 14 -52.30 -15.41 -24.08
C CYS A 14 -52.00 -14.63 -22.80
N LEU A 15 -53.02 -14.04 -22.16
CA LEU A 15 -52.84 -13.30 -20.91
C LEU A 15 -52.45 -14.20 -19.72
N VAL A 16 -52.97 -15.44 -19.68
CA VAL A 16 -52.61 -16.46 -18.68
C VAL A 16 -51.19 -16.99 -18.90
N ILE A 17 -50.76 -17.14 -20.16
CA ILE A 17 -49.40 -17.57 -20.48
C ILE A 17 -48.37 -16.49 -20.13
N VAL A 18 -48.67 -15.21 -20.35
CA VAL A 18 -47.78 -14.09 -19.98
C VAL A 18 -47.66 -13.92 -18.46
N SER A 19 -48.73 -14.19 -17.71
CA SER A 19 -48.69 -14.12 -16.23
C SER A 19 -47.94 -15.30 -15.59
N GLY A 20 -47.88 -16.46 -16.26
CA GLY A 20 -47.13 -17.65 -15.81
C GLY A 20 -45.60 -17.52 -15.84
N PHE A 21 -45.04 -16.61 -16.65
CA PHE A 21 -43.58 -16.42 -16.74
C PHE A 21 -43.01 -15.40 -15.73
N THR A 22 -43.85 -14.74 -14.93
CA THR A 22 -43.40 -13.74 -13.94
C THR A 22 -43.00 -14.35 -12.58
N GLY A 23 -42.88 -15.68 -12.51
CA GLY A 23 -42.95 -16.42 -11.25
C GLY A 23 -41.77 -17.32 -10.91
N CYS A 24 -40.52 -16.95 -11.20
CA CYS A 24 -39.38 -17.56 -10.50
C CYS A 24 -38.12 -16.71 -10.61
N GLY A 25 -37.84 -15.92 -9.57
CA GLY A 25 -36.68 -15.04 -9.53
C GLY A 25 -36.37 -14.50 -8.14
N LYS A 26 -36.58 -15.29 -7.08
CA LYS A 26 -36.03 -14.94 -5.76
C LYS A 26 -34.52 -15.20 -5.77
N LYS A 27 -33.74 -14.26 -6.33
CA LYS A 27 -32.31 -14.16 -6.04
C LYS A 27 -32.19 -13.83 -4.55
N SER A 28 -31.97 -14.86 -3.73
CA SER A 28 -31.72 -14.70 -2.29
C SER A 28 -30.42 -13.93 -2.11
N ASN A 29 -30.56 -12.62 -1.95
CA ASN A 29 -29.43 -11.73 -1.72
C ASN A 29 -28.94 -11.95 -0.29
N SER A 30 -28.11 -12.97 -0.08
CA SER A 30 -27.60 -13.41 1.23
C SER A 30 -26.53 -12.47 1.80
N LYS A 31 -26.65 -11.16 1.58
CA LYS A 31 -25.64 -10.18 2.03
C LYS A 31 -25.50 -10.08 3.55
N SER A 32 -26.46 -10.62 4.30
CA SER A 32 -26.49 -10.55 5.77
C SER A 32 -26.70 -11.91 6.45
N SER A 33 -26.68 -13.01 5.71
CA SER A 33 -26.81 -14.37 6.26
C SER A 33 -25.65 -15.23 5.80
N SER A 34 -25.09 -16.01 6.72
CA SER A 34 -24.04 -16.98 6.42
C SER A 34 -24.54 -17.96 5.35
N ARG A 35 -23.78 -18.13 4.27
CA ARG A 35 -24.08 -19.12 3.24
C ARG A 35 -23.88 -20.55 3.72
N ALA A 36 -23.01 -20.75 4.69
CA ALA A 36 -22.71 -22.07 5.26
C ALA A 36 -23.75 -22.51 6.29
N THR A 37 -24.25 -21.57 7.10
CA THR A 37 -25.11 -21.91 8.26
C THR A 37 -26.51 -21.31 8.19
N GLY A 38 -26.76 -20.31 7.35
CA GLY A 38 -28.04 -19.58 7.26
C GLY A 38 -28.27 -18.55 8.37
N TRP A 39 -27.38 -18.47 9.36
CA TRP A 39 -27.49 -17.53 10.49
C TRP A 39 -27.22 -16.09 10.05
N LYS A 40 -27.89 -15.12 10.70
CA LYS A 40 -27.65 -13.70 10.42
C LYS A 40 -26.27 -13.27 10.90
N ILE A 41 -25.52 -12.61 10.03
CA ILE A 41 -24.23 -12.00 10.32
C ILE A 41 -24.49 -10.60 10.86
N ASN A 42 -23.83 -10.22 11.97
CA ASN A 42 -23.98 -8.92 12.65
C ASN A 42 -25.41 -8.61 13.17
N ASP A 43 -26.06 -9.56 13.85
CA ASP A 43 -27.33 -9.24 14.51
C ASP A 43 -27.12 -8.33 15.74
N LYS A 44 -28.03 -7.37 15.94
CA LYS A 44 -28.03 -6.46 17.09
C LYS A 44 -28.29 -7.19 18.41
N LYS A 45 -28.88 -8.38 18.34
CA LYS A 45 -29.15 -9.26 19.49
C LYS A 45 -27.93 -10.06 19.95
N GLY A 46 -26.76 -9.86 19.33
CA GLY A 46 -25.54 -10.64 19.58
C GLY A 46 -25.38 -11.82 18.61
N GLY A 47 -24.15 -12.35 18.50
CA GLY A 47 -23.79 -13.43 17.57
C GLY A 47 -22.47 -13.18 16.85
N PHE A 48 -22.20 -13.94 15.78
CA PHE A 48 -21.01 -13.77 14.94
C PHE A 48 -21.01 -12.37 14.29
N GLN A 49 -20.01 -11.57 14.68
CA GLN A 49 -19.79 -10.23 14.13
C GLN A 49 -18.65 -10.27 13.11
N TYR A 50 -18.90 -9.75 11.92
CA TYR A 50 -17.95 -9.67 10.83
C TYR A 50 -17.90 -8.25 10.26
N ALA A 51 -16.72 -7.76 9.88
CA ALA A 51 -16.56 -6.45 9.26
C ALA A 51 -17.14 -6.44 7.83
N SER A 52 -18.47 -6.35 7.71
CA SER A 52 -19.19 -6.38 6.42
C SER A 52 -18.87 -5.19 5.51
N LYS A 53 -18.26 -4.13 6.06
CA LYS A 53 -17.82 -2.92 5.35
C LYS A 53 -16.29 -2.84 5.27
N PHE A 54 -15.61 -3.96 5.07
CA PHE A 54 -14.17 -3.94 4.80
C PHE A 54 -13.91 -3.29 3.44
N LYS A 55 -13.16 -2.18 3.44
CA LYS A 55 -12.65 -1.59 2.21
C LYS A 55 -11.43 -2.43 1.81
N LYS A 56 -11.43 -2.94 0.58
CA LYS A 56 -10.24 -3.59 0.02
C LYS A 56 -9.09 -2.60 0.04
N GLN A 57 -7.88 -3.12 0.24
CA GLN A 57 -6.65 -2.35 0.16
C GLN A 57 -6.58 -1.68 -1.22
N ALA A 58 -6.30 -0.37 -1.22
CA ALA A 58 -6.09 0.36 -2.45
C ALA A 58 -4.78 -0.11 -3.09
N THR A 59 -4.73 -0.19 -4.41
CA THR A 59 -3.51 -0.49 -5.14
C THR A 59 -2.55 0.70 -5.04
N GLY A 60 -1.26 0.41 -4.90
CA GLY A 60 -0.22 1.44 -5.04
C GLY A 60 -0.20 2.03 -6.45
N PRO A 61 0.47 3.18 -6.63
CA PRO A 61 0.56 3.82 -7.94
C PRO A 61 1.36 2.97 -8.92
N GLY A 62 0.85 2.79 -10.14
CA GLY A 62 1.51 2.04 -11.21
C GLY A 62 1.55 0.52 -11.03
N LEU A 63 0.80 -0.03 -10.06
CA LEU A 63 0.77 -1.45 -9.77
C LEU A 63 -0.40 -2.17 -10.48
N VAL A 64 -0.09 -3.31 -11.08
CA VAL A 64 -1.07 -4.26 -11.62
C VAL A 64 -1.16 -5.51 -10.75
N MET A 65 -2.37 -6.05 -10.59
CA MET A 65 -2.58 -7.30 -9.84
C MET A 65 -2.21 -8.51 -10.71
N VAL A 66 -1.33 -9.35 -10.18
CA VAL A 66 -1.02 -10.67 -10.74
C VAL A 66 -1.81 -11.71 -9.96
N GLU A 67 -2.68 -12.42 -10.66
CA GLU A 67 -3.49 -13.48 -10.04
C GLU A 67 -2.60 -14.64 -9.59
N GLY A 68 -2.96 -15.21 -8.44
CA GLY A 68 -2.22 -16.33 -7.86
C GLY A 68 -2.69 -17.62 -8.52
N GLY A 69 -1.75 -18.55 -8.72
CA GLY A 69 -2.05 -19.81 -9.38
C GLY A 69 -0.80 -20.65 -9.58
N THR A 70 -1.00 -21.79 -10.22
CA THR A 70 0.09 -22.64 -10.67
C THR A 70 0.39 -22.36 -12.13
N PHE A 71 1.67 -22.23 -12.48
CA PHE A 71 2.12 -22.14 -13.85
C PHE A 71 3.36 -23.01 -14.07
N THR A 72 3.58 -23.43 -15.30
CA THR A 72 4.78 -24.19 -15.68
C THR A 72 5.85 -23.21 -16.12
N MET A 73 6.93 -23.12 -15.33
CA MET A 73 8.09 -22.30 -15.64
C MET A 73 9.09 -23.12 -16.47
N GLY A 74 9.55 -22.56 -17.59
CA GLY A 74 10.57 -23.18 -18.46
C GLY A 74 10.06 -23.39 -19.89
N LYS A 75 10.87 -24.05 -20.72
CA LYS A 75 10.48 -24.38 -22.11
C LYS A 75 9.42 -25.49 -22.06
N VAL A 76 8.22 -25.21 -22.58
CA VAL A 76 7.15 -26.21 -22.73
C VAL A 76 7.14 -26.80 -24.14
N GLN A 77 7.73 -26.09 -25.10
CA GLN A 77 7.87 -26.53 -26.49
C GLN A 77 9.06 -27.49 -26.66
N ASP A 78 8.91 -28.40 -27.61
CA ASP A 78 9.95 -29.36 -27.99
C ASP A 78 11.15 -28.63 -28.60
N ASP A 79 12.33 -28.87 -28.03
CA ASP A 79 13.58 -28.25 -28.49
C ASP A 79 14.24 -29.17 -29.53
N VAL A 80 14.19 -28.76 -30.80
CA VAL A 80 14.75 -29.52 -31.92
C VAL A 80 16.25 -29.80 -31.73
N MET A 81 16.95 -28.96 -30.96
CA MET A 81 18.39 -29.09 -30.70
C MET A 81 18.70 -29.86 -29.40
N HIS A 82 17.68 -30.34 -28.67
CA HIS A 82 17.81 -31.12 -27.43
C HIS A 82 18.76 -30.49 -26.38
N ASP A 83 18.78 -29.16 -26.29
CA ASP A 83 19.65 -28.46 -25.33
C ASP A 83 19.11 -28.59 -23.89
N TRP A 84 19.84 -29.29 -23.03
CA TRP A 84 19.43 -29.64 -21.66
C TRP A 84 19.73 -28.49 -20.68
N ASN A 85 19.10 -27.33 -20.88
CA ASN A 85 19.34 -26.16 -20.02
C ASN A 85 18.06 -25.50 -19.48
N ASN A 86 16.87 -26.06 -19.78
CA ASN A 86 15.61 -25.46 -19.33
C ASN A 86 14.47 -26.48 -19.18
N THR A 87 14.57 -27.37 -18.18
CA THR A 87 13.53 -28.35 -17.89
C THR A 87 12.29 -27.65 -17.28
N PRO A 88 11.08 -27.87 -17.81
CA PRO A 88 9.88 -27.24 -17.29
C PRO A 88 9.55 -27.74 -15.87
N ASN A 89 9.34 -26.81 -14.93
CA ASN A 89 8.92 -27.09 -13.56
C ASN A 89 7.66 -26.31 -13.21
N GLN A 90 6.69 -26.95 -12.55
CA GLN A 90 5.46 -26.30 -12.10
C GLN A 90 5.71 -25.56 -10.79
N GLN A 91 5.43 -24.26 -10.78
CA GLN A 91 5.54 -23.43 -9.59
C GLN A 91 4.17 -22.87 -9.21
N HIS A 92 3.93 -22.80 -7.90
CA HIS A 92 2.75 -22.17 -7.32
C HIS A 92 3.14 -20.81 -6.76
N VAL A 93 2.47 -19.75 -7.22
CA VAL A 93 2.73 -18.38 -6.75
C VAL A 93 1.45 -17.77 -6.19
N GLN A 94 1.57 -17.10 -5.04
CA GLN A 94 0.45 -16.37 -4.42
C GLN A 94 0.10 -15.13 -5.24
N SER A 95 -1.10 -14.57 -5.09
CA SER A 95 -1.42 -13.31 -5.77
C SER A 95 -0.58 -12.17 -5.20
N PHE A 96 0.00 -11.36 -6.08
CA PHE A 96 0.79 -10.20 -5.70
C PHE A 96 0.59 -9.05 -6.68
N TYR A 97 1.16 -7.89 -6.39
CA TYR A 97 1.15 -6.75 -7.29
C TYR A 97 2.53 -6.53 -7.86
N MET A 98 2.61 -6.20 -9.15
CA MET A 98 3.85 -5.87 -9.86
C MET A 98 3.71 -4.51 -10.53
N ASP A 99 4.81 -3.80 -10.74
CA ASP A 99 4.78 -2.60 -11.58
C ASP A 99 4.37 -2.94 -13.01
N GLU A 100 3.52 -2.11 -13.61
CA GLU A 100 3.09 -2.27 -15.00
C GLU A 100 4.22 -1.98 -15.99
N THR A 101 5.10 -1.04 -15.66
CA THR A 101 6.24 -0.62 -16.47
C THR A 101 7.53 -0.68 -15.67
N GLU A 102 8.68 -0.69 -16.34
CA GLU A 102 9.97 -0.54 -15.68
C GLU A 102 10.07 0.80 -14.93
N VAL A 103 10.98 0.86 -13.96
CA VAL A 103 11.31 2.09 -13.26
C VAL A 103 11.96 3.06 -14.25
N THR A 104 11.39 4.26 -14.37
CA THR A 104 11.85 5.27 -15.32
C THR A 104 12.98 6.13 -14.75
N ASN A 105 13.73 6.80 -15.63
CA ASN A 105 14.75 7.78 -15.24
C ASN A 105 14.16 8.90 -14.36
N LEU A 106 12.91 9.33 -14.62
CA LEU A 106 12.22 10.34 -13.82
C LEU A 106 12.00 9.87 -12.38
N MET A 107 11.50 8.65 -12.19
CA MET A 107 11.28 8.06 -10.86
C MET A 107 12.60 7.92 -10.10
N TYR A 108 13.67 7.51 -10.79
CA TYR A 108 14.99 7.40 -10.18
C TYR A 108 15.61 8.77 -9.85
N MET A 109 15.35 9.79 -10.67
CA MET A 109 15.78 11.16 -10.38
C MET A 109 15.06 11.74 -9.17
N GLU A 110 13.78 11.44 -8.98
CA GLU A 110 13.04 11.80 -7.76
C GLU A 110 13.71 11.20 -6.52
N TYR A 111 14.15 9.93 -6.60
CA TYR A 111 14.92 9.28 -5.54
C TYR A 111 16.25 9.97 -5.26
N LEU A 112 17.03 10.29 -6.31
CA LEU A 112 18.31 10.99 -6.17
C LEU A 112 18.15 12.41 -5.61
N ASP A 113 17.10 13.12 -5.99
CA ASP A 113 16.79 14.45 -5.45
C ASP A 113 16.43 14.37 -3.96
N TRP A 114 15.61 13.39 -3.58
CA TRP A 114 15.31 13.11 -2.18
C TRP A 114 16.58 12.77 -1.38
N LEU A 115 17.48 11.95 -1.93
CA LEU A 115 18.75 11.62 -1.28
C LEU A 115 19.61 12.86 -1.06
N LYS A 116 19.75 13.75 -2.05
CA LYS A 116 20.51 15.00 -1.88
C LYS A 116 19.93 15.89 -0.79
N ARG A 117 18.60 15.94 -0.68
CA ARG A 117 17.92 16.77 0.30
C ARG A 117 18.10 16.24 1.72
N VAL A 118 18.01 14.92 1.92
CA VAL A 118 18.13 14.28 3.22
C VAL A 118 19.59 14.12 3.65
N PHE A 119 20.45 13.75 2.71
CA PHE A 119 21.86 13.46 2.90
C PHE A 119 22.69 14.37 1.98
N PRO A 120 22.88 15.65 2.36
CA PRO A 120 23.62 16.59 1.53
C PRO A 120 25.04 16.09 1.24
N PRO A 121 25.48 16.09 -0.03
CA PRO A 121 26.83 15.63 -0.40
C PRO A 121 27.93 16.57 0.09
N ASP A 122 27.58 17.77 0.57
CA ASP A 122 28.52 18.73 1.16
C ASP A 122 29.15 18.22 2.46
N GLN A 123 28.48 17.27 3.14
CA GLN A 123 28.98 16.66 4.37
C GLN A 123 29.76 15.38 4.05
N GLU A 124 30.99 15.29 4.58
CA GLU A 124 31.89 14.15 4.32
C GLU A 124 31.29 12.80 4.72
N ASN A 125 30.47 12.77 5.78
CA ASN A 125 29.81 11.57 6.27
C ASN A 125 28.76 10.99 5.28
N TYR A 126 28.19 11.85 4.42
CA TYR A 126 27.04 11.50 3.57
C TYR A 126 27.37 11.46 2.08
N LYS A 127 28.52 12.00 1.68
CA LYS A 127 29.01 12.00 0.29
C LYS A 127 28.90 10.63 -0.38
N ASN A 128 29.37 9.58 0.31
CA ASN A 128 29.40 8.22 -0.24
C ASN A 128 28.02 7.60 -0.42
N ILE A 129 26.98 8.08 0.28
CA ILE A 129 25.61 7.57 0.14
C ILE A 129 25.06 7.98 -1.22
N TYR A 130 25.18 9.27 -1.57
CA TYR A 130 24.71 9.77 -2.85
C TYR A 130 25.51 9.20 -4.03
N GLU A 131 26.83 9.12 -3.89
CA GLU A 131 27.69 8.50 -4.91
C GLU A 131 27.37 7.02 -5.08
N GLY A 132 27.15 6.29 -3.98
CA GLY A 132 26.79 4.87 -3.99
C GLY A 132 25.42 4.59 -4.59
N ALA A 133 24.47 5.52 -4.52
CA ALA A 133 23.15 5.42 -5.13
C ALA A 133 23.10 5.92 -6.59
N SER A 134 24.16 6.59 -7.08
CA SER A 134 24.16 7.12 -8.45
C SER A 134 24.36 5.99 -9.48
N PRO A 135 23.57 5.90 -10.58
CA PRO A 135 23.74 4.88 -11.60
C PRO A 135 25.03 5.07 -12.40
N ASP A 136 25.61 3.96 -12.88
CA ASP A 136 26.77 3.99 -13.77
C ASP A 136 26.39 4.42 -15.19
N THR A 137 26.69 5.68 -15.52
CA THR A 137 26.47 6.24 -16.86
C THR A 137 27.45 5.72 -17.93
N LEU A 138 28.55 5.08 -17.54
CA LEU A 138 29.57 4.56 -18.46
C LEU A 138 29.16 3.24 -19.13
N VAL A 139 28.03 2.65 -18.74
CA VAL A 139 27.45 1.45 -19.37
C VAL A 139 27.26 1.61 -20.88
N TRP A 140 27.01 2.82 -21.35
CA TRP A 140 26.83 3.14 -22.77
C TRP A 140 28.13 3.27 -23.56
N ARG A 141 29.28 3.35 -22.86
CA ARG A 141 30.57 3.63 -23.48
C ARG A 141 31.11 2.39 -24.19
N ASN A 142 31.29 2.51 -25.50
CA ASN A 142 32.00 1.52 -26.31
C ASN A 142 33.25 2.17 -26.93
N ARG A 143 34.39 1.46 -26.93
CA ARG A 143 35.67 1.98 -27.43
C ARG A 143 35.62 2.41 -28.91
N LEU A 144 34.75 1.80 -29.70
CA LEU A 144 34.61 2.04 -31.14
C LEU A 144 33.24 2.64 -31.53
N GLY A 145 32.40 2.99 -30.54
CA GLY A 145 31.03 3.47 -30.77
C GLY A 145 30.84 4.93 -30.38
N TYR A 146 30.12 5.70 -31.20
CA TYR A 146 29.76 7.10 -30.93
C TYR A 146 28.53 7.19 -30.00
N ASN A 147 28.69 6.78 -28.74
CA ASN A 147 27.60 6.74 -27.74
C ASN A 147 27.73 7.81 -26.64
N GLU A 148 28.57 8.82 -26.81
CA GLU A 148 28.79 9.88 -25.81
C GLU A 148 27.51 10.64 -25.47
N THR A 149 26.60 10.79 -26.43
CA THR A 149 25.29 11.40 -26.22
C THR A 149 24.47 10.61 -25.19
N MET A 150 24.51 9.28 -25.22
CA MET A 150 23.78 8.45 -24.25
C MET A 150 24.43 8.52 -22.87
N THR A 151 25.77 8.43 -22.78
CA THR A 151 26.49 8.57 -21.50
C THR A 151 26.18 9.88 -20.79
N ASN A 152 26.13 10.99 -21.54
CA ASN A 152 25.92 12.30 -20.93
C ASN A 152 24.45 12.59 -20.62
N ASN A 153 23.55 12.23 -21.54
CA ASN A 153 22.18 12.71 -21.53
C ASN A 153 21.14 11.69 -21.08
N TYR A 154 21.39 10.38 -21.16
CA TYR A 154 20.35 9.36 -20.94
C TYR A 154 19.65 9.51 -19.59
N LEU A 155 20.41 9.66 -18.52
CA LEU A 155 19.85 9.82 -17.17
C LEU A 155 19.33 11.25 -16.92
N ARG A 156 19.94 12.27 -17.52
CA ARG A 156 19.77 13.69 -17.13
C ARG A 156 18.83 14.50 -18.00
N HIS A 157 18.65 14.11 -19.26
CA HIS A 157 17.94 14.93 -20.23
C HIS A 157 16.42 14.63 -20.21
N PRO A 158 15.54 15.65 -20.22
CA PRO A 158 14.09 15.45 -20.14
C PRO A 158 13.50 14.53 -21.21
N ALA A 159 14.08 14.50 -22.41
CA ALA A 159 13.63 13.60 -23.48
C ALA A 159 13.75 12.11 -23.14
N TYR A 160 14.63 11.75 -22.18
CA TYR A 160 14.81 10.38 -21.72
C TYR A 160 14.13 10.10 -20.37
N ALA A 161 13.31 11.03 -19.86
CA ALA A 161 12.72 10.92 -18.52
C ALA A 161 11.83 9.68 -18.34
N GLU A 162 11.08 9.28 -19.38
CA GLU A 162 10.19 8.12 -19.36
C GLU A 162 10.88 6.79 -19.77
N TYR A 163 12.16 6.84 -20.10
CA TYR A 163 12.93 5.64 -20.46
C TYR A 163 13.33 4.87 -19.20
N PRO A 164 13.53 3.54 -19.29
CA PRO A 164 13.92 2.74 -18.14
C PRO A 164 15.29 3.16 -17.62
N VAL A 165 15.47 3.12 -16.30
CA VAL A 165 16.78 3.36 -15.68
C VAL A 165 17.75 2.24 -16.04
N VAL A 166 18.98 2.60 -16.41
CA VAL A 166 20.04 1.67 -16.81
C VAL A 166 21.32 1.99 -16.03
N GLY A 167 22.15 0.97 -15.77
CA GLY A 167 23.39 1.12 -15.01
C GLY A 167 23.20 1.06 -13.50
N VAL A 168 22.14 0.39 -13.03
CA VAL A 168 21.86 0.17 -11.61
C VAL A 168 22.29 -1.23 -11.15
N ASN A 169 22.89 -1.30 -9.96
CA ASN A 169 23.20 -2.55 -9.27
C ASN A 169 21.99 -3.06 -8.47
N TRP A 170 21.99 -4.34 -8.12
CA TRP A 170 20.98 -4.98 -7.27
C TRP A 170 20.80 -4.26 -5.94
N ILE A 171 21.89 -3.88 -5.25
CA ILE A 171 21.84 -3.16 -3.97
C ILE A 171 21.10 -1.81 -4.14
N GLN A 172 21.43 -1.06 -5.20
CA GLN A 172 20.79 0.23 -5.49
C GLN A 172 19.30 0.06 -5.79
N ALA A 173 18.91 -1.02 -6.46
CA ALA A 173 17.51 -1.33 -6.76
C ALA A 173 16.71 -1.71 -5.49
N VAL A 174 17.34 -2.43 -4.55
CA VAL A 174 16.73 -2.75 -3.24
C VAL A 174 16.55 -1.48 -2.41
N GLU A 175 17.55 -0.61 -2.35
CA GLU A 175 17.45 0.68 -1.64
C GLU A 175 16.36 1.58 -2.22
N PHE A 176 16.25 1.65 -3.55
CA PHE A 176 15.17 2.35 -4.24
C PHE A 176 13.79 1.78 -3.85
N SER A 177 13.66 0.44 -3.75
CA SER A 177 12.40 -0.21 -3.37
C SER A 177 12.00 0.09 -1.92
N LYS A 178 12.97 0.14 -1.01
CA LYS A 178 12.76 0.57 0.38
C LYS A 178 12.31 2.03 0.46
N TRP A 179 13.02 2.92 -0.23
CA TRP A 179 12.63 4.33 -0.32
C TRP A 179 11.21 4.51 -0.86
N ARG A 180 10.87 3.81 -1.94
CA ARG A 180 9.53 3.86 -2.54
C ARG A 180 8.46 3.39 -1.56
N THR A 181 8.74 2.33 -0.79
CA THR A 181 7.84 1.84 0.27
C THR A 181 7.51 2.96 1.26
N ASP A 182 8.54 3.64 1.76
CA ASP A 182 8.38 4.71 2.73
C ASP A 182 7.63 5.91 2.16
N ARG A 183 7.97 6.35 0.93
CA ARG A 183 7.31 7.49 0.29
C ARG A 183 5.83 7.23 0.00
N VAL A 184 5.48 6.05 -0.51
CA VAL A 184 4.08 5.71 -0.84
C VAL A 184 3.25 5.57 0.42
N ASN A 185 3.80 4.96 1.48
CA ASN A 185 3.11 4.83 2.75
C ASN A 185 2.97 6.18 3.47
N GLU A 186 4.00 7.04 3.44
CA GLU A 186 3.92 8.41 3.96
C GLU A 186 2.78 9.18 3.29
N LYS A 187 2.75 9.19 1.95
CA LYS A 187 1.67 9.84 1.18
C LYS A 187 0.30 9.28 1.53
N THR A 188 0.17 7.96 1.65
CA THR A 188 -1.10 7.32 2.01
C THR A 188 -1.54 7.72 3.42
N LEU A 189 -0.63 7.81 4.38
CA LEU A 189 -0.92 8.25 5.74
C LEU A 189 -1.29 9.74 5.81
N GLU A 190 -0.67 10.59 4.99
CA GLU A 190 -1.03 11.99 4.82
C GLU A 190 -2.45 12.15 4.26
N ASP A 191 -2.76 11.44 3.17
CA ASP A 191 -4.09 11.45 2.53
C ASP A 191 -5.19 10.99 3.51
N GLN A 192 -4.88 10.01 4.36
CA GLN A 192 -5.77 9.50 5.40
C GLN A 192 -5.76 10.32 6.70
N LYS A 193 -5.02 11.44 6.74
CA LYS A 193 -4.90 12.38 7.88
C LYS A 193 -4.34 11.75 9.16
N TYR A 194 -3.51 10.74 9.02
CA TYR A 194 -2.68 10.21 10.11
C TYR A 194 -1.35 10.97 10.22
N LEU A 195 -0.92 11.64 9.16
CA LEU A 195 0.18 12.59 9.18
C LEU A 195 -0.32 14.01 8.94
N LYS A 196 0.42 15.00 9.46
CA LYS A 196 0.22 16.41 9.12
C LYS A 196 0.40 16.62 7.61
N LYS A 197 -0.38 17.53 7.04
CA LYS A 197 -0.23 17.91 5.63
C LYS A 197 1.17 18.48 5.39
N ASP A 198 1.79 18.10 4.27
CA ASP A 198 3.11 18.52 3.81
C ASP A 198 4.24 18.09 4.78
N ALA A 199 4.04 17.01 5.55
CA ALA A 199 5.04 16.47 6.48
C ALA A 199 6.35 16.05 5.79
N HIS A 200 6.28 15.65 4.52
CA HIS A 200 7.44 15.27 3.70
C HIS A 200 8.33 16.46 3.29
N LEU A 201 7.77 17.68 3.34
CA LEU A 201 8.40 18.96 3.00
C LEU A 201 8.83 19.75 4.24
N ALA A 202 8.27 19.43 5.41
CA ALA A 202 8.69 20.00 6.66
C ALA A 202 10.19 19.72 6.85
N ASP A 203 10.92 20.77 7.23
CA ASP A 203 12.36 20.76 7.50
C ASP A 203 12.62 19.98 8.80
N ASN A 204 12.29 18.69 8.78
CA ASN A 204 12.50 17.77 9.88
C ASN A 204 14.01 17.45 9.87
N THR A 205 14.79 18.35 10.46
CA THR A 205 16.24 18.22 10.65
C THR A 205 16.64 16.98 11.47
N GLU A 206 15.65 16.28 12.05
CA GLU A 206 15.88 15.17 12.99
C GLU A 206 15.71 13.76 12.38
N GLY A 207 15.12 13.59 11.20
CA GLY A 207 15.02 12.27 10.58
C GLY A 207 14.01 12.10 9.46
N THR A 208 14.19 11.02 8.68
CA THR A 208 13.27 10.61 7.59
C THR A 208 12.15 9.72 8.10
N PHE A 209 11.02 9.73 7.39
CA PHE A 209 9.94 8.79 7.63
C PHE A 209 10.38 7.36 7.28
N SER A 210 10.15 6.41 8.20
CA SER A 210 10.26 4.98 7.93
C SER A 210 8.98 4.23 8.32
N THR A 211 8.52 3.35 7.42
CA THR A 211 7.30 2.56 7.62
C THR A 211 7.45 1.60 8.80
N ASP A 212 8.62 0.97 8.95
CA ASP A 212 8.85 -0.01 10.01
C ASP A 212 8.90 0.64 11.39
N THR A 213 9.55 1.81 11.50
CA THR A 213 9.56 2.57 12.75
C THR A 213 8.15 3.09 13.09
N TYR A 214 7.37 3.54 12.11
CA TYR A 214 5.98 3.94 12.32
C TYR A 214 5.11 2.78 12.84
N LEU A 215 5.33 1.57 12.32
CA LEU A 215 4.58 0.39 12.75
C LEU A 215 4.97 -0.10 14.15
N ALA A 216 6.25 0.02 14.51
CA ALA A 216 6.75 -0.34 15.85
C ALA A 216 6.33 0.71 16.90
N SER A 217 6.56 1.98 16.58
CA SER A 217 6.29 3.13 17.46
C SER A 217 5.88 4.35 16.61
N PRO A 218 4.57 4.59 16.42
CA PRO A 218 4.08 5.65 15.54
C PRO A 218 4.64 7.04 15.83
N THR A 219 4.92 7.36 17.09
CA THR A 219 5.44 8.67 17.50
C THR A 219 6.90 8.90 17.12
N SER A 220 7.67 7.86 16.81
CA SER A 220 9.09 7.97 16.42
C SER A 220 9.32 7.75 14.92
N ALA A 221 8.27 7.87 14.10
CA ALA A 221 8.35 7.57 12.67
C ALA A 221 9.36 8.44 11.91
N PHE A 222 9.65 9.64 12.43
CA PHE A 222 10.61 10.61 11.86
C PHE A 222 11.92 10.69 12.66
N GLY A 223 12.34 9.59 13.31
CA GLY A 223 13.58 9.49 14.08
C GLY A 223 13.48 9.98 15.53
N SER A 224 12.91 11.16 15.76
CA SER A 224 12.63 11.71 17.09
C SER A 224 11.16 11.52 17.51
N GLN A 225 10.87 11.63 18.81
CA GLN A 225 9.50 11.52 19.35
C GLN A 225 8.66 12.74 18.95
N ASN A 226 8.15 12.70 17.71
CA ASN A 226 7.39 13.78 17.10
C ASN A 226 5.89 13.48 17.19
N GLU A 227 5.29 13.76 18.36
CA GLU A 227 3.85 13.63 18.55
C GLU A 227 3.02 14.65 17.74
N ASP A 228 3.65 15.74 17.30
CA ASP A 228 2.98 16.81 16.53
C ASP A 228 2.79 16.47 15.04
N VAL A 229 3.62 15.57 14.49
CA VAL A 229 3.56 15.20 13.07
C VAL A 229 2.58 14.05 12.85
N VAL A 230 2.50 13.12 13.81
CA VAL A 230 1.63 11.94 13.73
C VAL A 230 0.31 12.20 14.46
N LEU A 231 -0.73 12.41 13.66
CA LEU A 231 -2.06 12.73 14.15
C LEU A 231 -2.80 11.48 14.63
N LYS A 232 -3.32 11.56 15.85
CA LYS A 232 -4.27 10.58 16.38
C LYS A 232 -5.60 10.73 15.65
N LYS A 233 -6.17 9.62 15.16
CA LYS A 233 -7.46 9.62 14.47
C LYS A 233 -8.53 10.29 15.35
N GLY A 234 -9.03 11.45 14.90
CA GLY A 234 -10.07 12.23 15.60
C GLY A 234 -9.60 13.58 16.17
N GLN A 235 -8.30 13.86 16.22
CA GLN A 235 -7.78 15.21 16.51
C GLN A 235 -7.68 16.06 15.24
N GLY A 236 -8.81 16.27 14.58
CA GLY A 236 -8.92 17.34 13.60
C GLY A 236 -9.26 18.65 14.31
N ARG A 237 -8.32 19.60 14.33
CA ARG A 237 -8.56 21.07 14.44
C ARG A 237 -8.75 21.78 15.80
N SER A 238 -8.65 21.17 17.00
CA SER A 238 -8.82 21.94 18.26
C SER A 238 -7.59 22.13 19.16
N ALA A 239 -6.45 21.49 18.89
CA ALA A 239 -5.35 21.46 19.87
C ALA A 239 -4.33 22.61 19.79
N SER A 240 -4.31 23.45 18.74
CA SER A 240 -3.24 24.47 18.59
C SER A 240 -3.43 25.75 19.43
N LYS A 241 -4.27 25.74 20.47
CA LYS A 241 -4.50 26.93 21.30
C LYS A 241 -4.52 26.60 22.79
N LYS A 242 -3.44 26.00 23.30
CA LYS A 242 -3.13 26.04 24.74
C LYS A 242 -1.66 25.66 25.03
N SER A 243 -0.75 26.59 24.79
CA SER A 243 0.57 26.58 25.42
C SER A 243 1.11 28.02 25.54
N SER A 244 0.56 28.77 26.48
CA SER A 244 1.23 29.95 27.05
C SER A 244 0.68 30.23 28.45
N LYS A 245 1.59 30.35 29.42
CA LYS A 245 1.47 30.35 30.90
C LYS A 245 1.53 28.95 31.51
N GLY A 246 2.51 28.59 32.33
CA GLY A 246 3.48 29.40 33.08
C GLY A 246 3.56 28.87 34.52
N ASP A 247 4.77 28.55 34.94
CA ASP A 247 5.28 28.55 36.32
C ASP A 247 5.12 27.30 37.22
N ALA A 248 6.27 26.61 37.36
CA ALA A 248 6.95 26.17 38.59
C ALA A 248 6.17 25.59 39.78
N ALA A 249 6.49 24.35 40.18
CA ALA A 249 7.09 24.03 41.49
C ALA A 249 7.31 22.51 41.71
N ALA A 250 8.55 22.17 42.05
CA ALA A 250 9.07 21.13 42.94
C ALA A 250 8.30 19.80 43.19
N ALA A 251 9.04 18.69 43.01
CA ALA A 251 8.78 17.38 43.62
C ALA A 251 8.95 17.44 45.17
N PRO A 252 8.53 16.41 45.94
CA PRO A 252 9.37 15.22 46.06
C PRO A 252 8.62 13.87 46.19
N ALA A 253 9.44 12.81 46.20
CA ALA A 253 9.14 11.39 46.28
C ALA A 253 8.38 10.93 47.55
N GLY A 254 7.69 9.79 47.41
CA GLY A 254 7.05 9.00 48.46
C GLY A 254 6.73 7.59 47.95
N ASP A 255 6.53 6.66 48.85
CA ASP A 255 7.04 5.30 48.86
C ASP A 255 6.04 4.17 48.51
N ALA A 256 6.53 2.94 48.64
CA ALA A 256 5.98 1.67 48.19
C ALA A 256 4.68 1.22 48.87
N GLY A 257 3.89 0.38 48.18
CA GLY A 257 2.82 -0.39 48.82
C GLY A 257 2.03 -1.29 47.86
N ALA A 258 2.21 -2.60 47.99
CA ALA A 258 1.47 -3.65 47.29
C ALA A 258 0.03 -3.80 47.84
N GLY A 259 -0.95 -4.13 46.99
CA GLY A 259 -2.28 -4.54 47.45
C GLY A 259 -3.39 -4.60 46.40
N SER A 260 -3.59 -5.80 45.83
CA SER A 260 -4.88 -6.44 45.50
C SER A 260 -6.10 -5.59 45.10
N GLY A 261 -6.47 -5.70 43.81
CA GLY A 261 -7.83 -6.03 43.35
C GLY A 261 -9.02 -5.15 43.77
N SER A 262 -9.49 -4.32 42.85
CA SER A 262 -10.94 -4.07 42.72
C SER A 262 -11.34 -3.92 41.26
N ALA A 263 -12.31 -4.73 40.86
CA ALA A 263 -12.96 -4.69 39.57
C ALA A 263 -13.75 -3.38 39.45
N THR A 264 -13.42 -2.55 38.48
CA THR A 264 -14.34 -1.52 37.97
C THR A 264 -14.55 -1.80 36.49
N ALA A 265 -15.71 -2.39 36.20
CA ALA A 265 -16.25 -2.52 34.85
C ALA A 265 -16.32 -1.12 34.21
N THR A 266 -15.36 -0.82 33.34
CA THR A 266 -15.41 0.33 32.46
C THR A 266 -15.82 -0.16 31.08
N ASN A 267 -16.97 0.35 30.65
CA ASN A 267 -17.58 0.14 29.35
C ASN A 267 -16.55 0.04 28.23
N GLY A 268 -16.66 -1.02 27.43
CA GLY A 268 -15.76 -1.39 26.35
C GLY A 268 -15.67 -0.33 25.25
N ASN A 269 -14.81 0.65 25.46
CA ASN A 269 -14.25 1.47 24.40
C ASN A 269 -12.74 1.64 24.65
N SER A 270 -12.01 0.52 24.67
CA SER A 270 -10.58 0.55 24.38
C SER A 270 -10.42 1.32 23.06
N PRO A 271 -9.53 2.32 22.95
CA PRO A 271 -9.37 3.08 21.72
C PRO A 271 -8.76 2.17 20.64
N LYS A 272 -9.62 1.40 19.97
CA LYS A 272 -9.25 0.63 18.78
C LYS A 272 -8.89 1.66 17.70
N ASN A 273 -7.64 1.64 17.24
CA ASN A 273 -7.12 2.39 16.08
C ASN A 273 -6.95 3.90 16.27
N VAL A 274 -6.14 4.29 17.26
CA VAL A 274 -5.61 5.67 17.35
C VAL A 274 -4.71 5.97 16.15
N TYR A 275 -3.86 5.00 15.77
CA TYR A 275 -2.95 5.07 14.62
C TYR A 275 -3.31 4.01 13.57
N ALA A 276 -2.83 4.21 12.33
CA ALA A 276 -3.00 3.23 11.27
C ALA A 276 -2.13 1.98 11.56
N GLN A 277 -2.74 0.79 11.49
CA GLN A 277 -2.05 -0.50 11.63
C GLN A 277 -2.11 -1.27 10.31
N ARG A 278 -1.26 -2.31 10.13
CA ARG A 278 -1.35 -3.19 8.94
C ARG A 278 -2.76 -3.78 8.75
N THR A 279 -3.45 -4.08 9.85
CA THR A 279 -4.84 -4.58 9.87
C THR A 279 -5.86 -3.59 9.33
N SER A 280 -5.54 -2.29 9.30
CA SER A 280 -6.41 -1.27 8.74
C SER A 280 -6.47 -1.30 7.21
N GLY A 281 -5.55 -2.03 6.55
CA GLY A 281 -5.47 -2.14 5.09
C GLY A 281 -5.05 -0.84 4.39
N LEU A 282 -4.58 0.16 5.16
CA LEU A 282 -4.12 1.44 4.64
C LEU A 282 -2.62 1.43 4.30
N ILE A 283 -1.82 0.66 5.03
CA ILE A 283 -0.38 0.58 4.84
C ILE A 283 -0.09 -0.53 3.84
N LEU A 284 0.63 -0.20 2.78
CA LEU A 284 1.02 -1.16 1.75
C LEU A 284 2.18 -2.05 2.24
N PRO A 285 2.27 -3.31 1.77
CA PRO A 285 3.47 -4.11 1.97
C PRO A 285 4.68 -3.46 1.30
N GLU A 286 5.86 -3.89 1.70
CA GLU A 286 7.11 -3.43 1.11
C GLU A 286 7.23 -3.80 -0.37
N TYR A 287 7.78 -2.88 -1.15
CA TYR A 287 8.25 -3.17 -2.50
C TYR A 287 9.56 -3.94 -2.39
N ARG A 288 9.67 -5.04 -3.14
CA ARG A 288 10.84 -5.90 -3.16
C ARG A 288 11.12 -6.39 -4.56
N LEU A 289 12.36 -6.81 -4.81
CA LEU A 289 12.72 -7.38 -6.10
C LEU A 289 12.19 -8.82 -6.23
N PRO A 290 11.88 -9.29 -7.45
CA PRO A 290 11.41 -10.66 -7.65
C PRO A 290 12.38 -11.73 -7.14
N THR A 291 13.67 -11.42 -7.06
CA THR A 291 14.73 -12.33 -6.60
C THR A 291 14.77 -12.53 -5.08
N GLU A 292 14.04 -11.72 -4.32
CA GLU A 292 14.03 -11.77 -2.85
C GLU A 292 12.86 -12.60 -2.28
N ALA A 293 12.05 -13.19 -3.16
CA ALA A 293 10.81 -13.92 -2.82
C ALA A 293 11.04 -15.39 -2.47
#